data_AF-Q1IUF9-F1
#
_entry.id   AF-Q1IUF9-F1
#
_cell.length_a   1.000
_cell.length_b   1.000
_cell.length_c   1.000
_cell.angle_alpha   90.00
_cell.angle_beta   90.00
_cell.angle_gamma   90.00
#
_symmetry.space_group_name_H-M   'P 1'
#
loop_
_entity.id
_entity.type
_entity.pdbx_description
1 polymer ?
#
loop_
_entity_poly.entity_id
_entity_poly.type
_entity_poly.pdbx_seq_one_letter_code
_entity_poly.pdbx_strand_id
1 'polypeptide(L)'
;MRTSILLLGLSLLAIPAFAGSAADLPKVEVLPTAAPKEPVYSVVAGIDGEIYPVFANYASLKNVSERKWGTIAVTVSNPTNTALRARISVQVQGWSDEEIQLAQLGAGASKTYVFAPTFLPRFYNNQEIAAATTVVNVSDMGGQTLYLQTVPVKIRSAEDMFWGSKFQFAPFIASWITPHDERVEEILRKAKEFMPGRRLPGYEPEKDAVGQEQMTYSEARAIYRALQDAGVSYVKSSMTLGGHQDASERVRMPESSLRDVSANCIDGVVMYASLFENLGMEPVVLLLPGHAYVGVRVSPKSDKYLYIETAITGRASFEDSIASAARGVASLKSNDQIRVSVADARTMGIFPMPRPIVQSAPSSESVSAALQLQIPATHQ
;
A
#
# COMPACT_ATOMS: atom_id res chain seq x y z
N MET A 1 -33.37 26.74 -46.76
CA MET A 1 -33.86 28.15 -46.79
C MET A 1 -33.44 28.78 -45.46
N ARG A 2 -32.33 29.53 -45.42
CA ARG A 2 -32.23 31.01 -45.54
C ARG A 2 -32.88 31.72 -44.32
N THR A 3 -32.03 32.26 -43.43
CA THR A 3 -31.75 33.70 -43.14
C THR A 3 -32.59 34.24 -41.98
N SER A 4 -32.04 34.65 -40.83
CA SER A 4 -31.13 35.78 -40.51
C SER A 4 -31.87 37.08 -40.13
N ILE A 5 -31.32 37.77 -39.11
CA ILE A 5 -31.28 39.25 -38.91
C ILE A 5 -32.57 39.90 -38.32
N LEU A 6 -32.55 40.98 -37.52
CA LEU A 6 -31.62 41.70 -36.63
C LEU A 6 -32.36 43.03 -36.27
N LEU A 7 -31.97 43.64 -35.13
CA LEU A 7 -31.86 45.08 -34.86
C LEU A 7 -33.05 46.01 -34.53
N LEU A 8 -32.66 46.92 -33.61
CA LEU A 8 -33.02 48.34 -33.43
C LEU A 8 -34.42 48.64 -32.88
N GLY A 9 -34.60 49.54 -31.91
CA GLY A 9 -33.75 50.57 -31.34
C GLY A 9 -34.69 51.64 -30.78
N LEU A 10 -34.35 52.35 -29.71
CA LEU A 10 -35.08 53.56 -29.33
C LEU A 10 -34.13 54.63 -28.82
N SER A 11 -34.33 55.82 -29.38
CA SER A 11 -33.52 57.03 -29.34
C SER A 11 -33.86 57.96 -28.16
N LEU A 12 -32.86 58.79 -27.84
CA LEU A 12 -32.77 59.82 -26.80
C LEU A 12 -33.83 60.92 -26.80
N LEU A 13 -33.99 61.57 -25.64
CA LEU A 13 -34.26 63.01 -25.50
C LEU A 13 -33.46 63.60 -24.33
N ALA A 14 -32.84 64.75 -24.57
CA ALA A 14 -31.88 65.45 -23.71
C ALA A 14 -32.48 66.71 -23.05
N ILE A 15 -31.92 67.15 -21.92
CA ILE A 15 -32.15 68.44 -21.25
C ILE A 15 -30.78 68.97 -20.73
N PRO A 16 -30.49 70.29 -20.73
CA PRO A 16 -29.15 70.82 -21.00
C PRO A 16 -28.29 70.99 -19.74
N ALA A 17 -26.98 70.81 -19.90
CA ALA A 17 -25.99 71.14 -18.88
C ALA A 17 -25.40 72.54 -19.12
N PHE A 18 -25.45 73.36 -18.07
CA PHE A 18 -24.78 74.65 -17.97
C PHE A 18 -23.25 74.48 -18.07
N ALA A 19 -22.62 75.29 -18.92
CA ALA A 19 -21.17 75.37 -19.02
C ALA A 19 -20.60 76.13 -17.80
N GLY A 20 -19.82 75.43 -16.98
CA GLY A 20 -19.02 75.98 -15.89
C GLY A 20 -17.54 75.62 -16.12
N SER A 21 -16.70 76.65 -16.06
CA SER A 21 -15.27 76.66 -16.37
C SER A 21 -14.44 75.58 -15.64
N ALA A 22 -13.53 74.96 -16.40
CA ALA A 22 -12.53 74.01 -15.92
C ALA A 22 -11.51 74.71 -15.00
N ALA A 23 -11.46 74.27 -13.74
CA ALA A 23 -10.30 74.44 -12.89
C ALA A 23 -9.58 73.07 -12.81
N ASP A 24 -8.33 73.05 -13.26
CA ASP A 24 -7.43 71.89 -13.18
C ASP A 24 -7.28 71.44 -11.71
N LEU A 25 -7.87 70.28 -11.39
CA LEU A 25 -7.49 69.51 -10.22
C LEU A 25 -6.39 68.53 -10.64
N PRO A 26 -5.28 68.42 -9.89
CA PRO A 26 -4.23 67.47 -10.23
C PRO A 26 -4.82 66.04 -10.19
N LYS A 27 -4.72 65.35 -11.32
CA LYS A 27 -5.00 63.91 -11.42
C LYS A 27 -4.04 63.20 -10.48
N VAL A 28 -4.53 62.74 -9.34
CA VAL A 28 -3.81 61.76 -8.51
C VAL A 28 -3.74 60.49 -9.34
N GLU A 29 -2.57 60.23 -9.91
CA GLU A 29 -2.28 58.98 -10.59
C GLU A 29 -2.16 57.89 -9.52
N VAL A 30 -3.29 57.26 -9.19
CA VAL A 30 -3.29 56.04 -8.38
C VAL A 30 -2.68 54.96 -9.26
N LEU A 31 -1.36 54.80 -9.16
CA LEU A 31 -0.68 53.59 -9.61
C LEU A 31 -1.47 52.40 -9.05
N PRO A 32 -1.94 51.46 -9.88
CA PRO A 32 -2.53 50.24 -9.38
C PRO A 32 -1.41 49.48 -8.67
N THR A 33 -1.30 49.61 -7.36
CA THR A 33 -0.50 48.72 -6.53
C THR A 33 -1.12 47.34 -6.71
N ALA A 34 -0.47 46.50 -7.53
CA ALA A 34 -0.81 45.10 -7.62
C ALA A 34 -0.92 44.56 -6.20
N ALA A 35 -2.03 43.88 -5.89
CA ALA A 35 -2.25 43.29 -4.57
C ALA A 35 -0.99 42.51 -4.15
N PRO A 36 -0.57 42.60 -2.87
CA PRO A 36 0.60 41.89 -2.41
C PRO A 36 0.45 40.42 -2.77
N LYS A 37 1.45 39.88 -3.46
CA LYS A 37 1.46 38.47 -3.85
C LYS A 37 1.60 37.65 -2.57
N GLU A 38 0.65 36.75 -2.31
CA GLU A 38 0.67 35.86 -1.15
C GLU A 38 1.12 34.44 -1.54
N PRO A 39 1.69 33.66 -0.60
CA PRO A 39 1.97 32.25 -0.84
C PRO A 39 0.73 31.47 -1.28
N VAL A 40 0.90 30.58 -2.26
CA VAL A 40 -0.16 29.71 -2.79
C VAL A 40 0.14 28.27 -2.41
N TYR A 41 -0.91 27.55 -1.99
CA TYR A 41 -0.83 26.18 -1.53
C TYR A 41 -1.74 25.29 -2.36
N SER A 42 -1.25 24.11 -2.73
CA SER A 42 -2.09 23.05 -3.30
C SER A 42 -1.81 21.72 -2.61
N VAL A 43 -2.87 20.94 -2.42
CA VAL A 43 -2.82 19.64 -1.72
C VAL A 43 -3.34 18.56 -2.65
N VAL A 44 -2.58 17.47 -2.75
CA VAL A 44 -3.00 16.21 -3.39
C VAL A 44 -2.91 15.11 -2.34
N ALA A 45 -3.95 14.29 -2.24
CA ALA A 45 -4.00 13.19 -1.28
C ALA A 45 -4.39 11.89 -1.98
N GLY A 46 -3.63 10.83 -1.71
CA GLY A 46 -3.82 9.51 -2.28
C GLY A 46 -3.70 9.48 -3.81
N ILE A 47 -4.13 8.36 -4.37
CA ILE A 47 -4.34 8.18 -5.82
C ILE A 47 -5.81 8.49 -6.06
N ASP A 48 -6.09 9.61 -6.71
CA ASP A 48 -7.45 10.11 -6.95
C ASP A 48 -8.32 10.18 -5.68
N GLY A 49 -7.71 10.58 -4.55
CA GLY A 49 -8.38 10.68 -3.24
C GLY A 49 -8.44 9.36 -2.46
N GLU A 50 -7.86 8.27 -2.97
CA GLU A 50 -7.82 6.96 -2.31
C GLU A 50 -6.42 6.66 -1.75
N ILE A 51 -6.36 6.28 -0.48
CA ILE A 51 -5.12 5.92 0.24
C ILE A 51 -5.07 4.40 0.37
N TYR A 52 -4.09 3.79 -0.30
CA TYR A 52 -3.82 2.35 -0.24
C TYR A 52 -2.83 2.04 0.90
N PRO A 53 -3.19 1.15 1.86
CA PRO A 53 -2.32 0.87 2.99
C PRO A 53 -0.91 0.40 2.64
N VAL A 54 -0.78 -0.44 1.61
CA VAL A 54 0.52 -0.95 1.16
C VAL A 54 1.50 0.17 0.77
N PHE A 55 0.99 1.18 0.10
CA PHE A 55 1.75 2.30 -0.41
C PHE A 55 2.12 3.30 0.68
N ALA A 56 1.14 3.60 1.53
CA ALA A 56 1.31 4.43 2.70
C ALA A 56 2.36 3.84 3.66
N ASN A 57 2.30 2.51 3.91
CA ASN A 57 3.27 1.79 4.73
C ASN A 57 4.69 1.93 4.19
N TYR A 58 4.88 1.69 2.90
CA TYR A 58 6.20 1.81 2.28
C TYR A 58 6.75 3.22 2.41
N ALA A 59 5.93 4.23 2.15
CA ALA A 59 6.37 5.63 2.18
C ALA A 59 6.69 6.09 3.62
N SER A 60 5.93 5.63 4.63
CA SER A 60 6.16 5.98 6.04
C SER A 60 7.45 5.40 6.61
N LEU A 61 7.95 4.31 6.03
CA LEU A 61 9.23 3.69 6.41
C LEU A 61 10.47 4.40 5.81
N LYS A 62 10.28 5.40 4.94
CA LYS A 62 11.40 6.14 4.32
C LYS A 62 11.66 7.47 5.03
N ASN A 63 12.94 7.85 5.07
CA ASN A 63 13.32 9.19 5.48
C ASN A 63 12.70 10.22 4.53
N VAL A 64 12.32 11.38 5.07
CA VAL A 64 11.70 12.48 4.29
C VAL A 64 12.52 12.83 3.04
N SER A 65 13.85 12.86 3.15
CA SER A 65 14.75 13.20 2.04
C SER A 65 14.82 12.15 0.93
N GLU A 66 14.39 10.91 1.19
CA GLU A 66 14.45 9.78 0.27
C GLU A 66 13.09 9.48 -0.38
N ARG A 67 12.02 10.09 0.13
CA ARG A 67 10.65 9.87 -0.37
C ARG A 67 10.46 10.47 -1.75
N LYS A 68 10.31 9.59 -2.74
CA LYS A 68 9.94 9.95 -4.12
C LYS A 68 8.41 10.06 -4.31
N TRP A 69 7.65 9.52 -3.37
CA TRP A 69 6.20 9.49 -3.37
C TRP A 69 5.70 9.31 -1.92
N GLY A 70 4.45 9.65 -1.66
CA GLY A 70 3.85 9.60 -0.33
C GLY A 70 2.33 9.63 -0.41
N THR A 71 1.70 9.74 0.75
CA THR A 71 0.23 9.71 0.86
C THR A 71 -0.39 11.09 0.64
N ILE A 72 0.31 12.17 1.01
CA ILE A 72 -0.13 13.55 0.84
C ILE A 72 1.03 14.37 0.27
N ALA A 73 0.76 15.18 -0.74
CA ALA A 73 1.71 16.13 -1.30
C ALA A 73 1.17 17.55 -1.12
N VAL A 74 1.99 18.42 -0.52
CA VAL A 74 1.69 19.84 -0.35
C VAL A 74 2.66 20.65 -1.19
N THR A 75 2.17 21.31 -2.23
CA THR A 75 2.99 22.23 -3.04
C THR A 75 2.84 23.64 -2.49
N VAL A 76 3.97 24.24 -2.15
CA VAL A 76 4.06 25.62 -1.68
C VAL A 76 4.72 26.45 -2.76
N SER A 77 4.03 27.48 -3.24
CA SER A 77 4.55 28.47 -4.17
C SER A 77 4.68 29.82 -3.48
N ASN A 78 5.88 30.40 -3.49
CA ASN A 78 6.16 31.71 -2.89
C ASN A 78 6.35 32.76 -3.98
N PRO A 79 5.29 33.43 -4.48
CA PRO A 79 5.40 34.45 -5.50
C PRO A 79 5.89 35.81 -4.95
N THR A 80 6.18 35.90 -3.65
CA THR A 80 6.62 37.12 -2.97
C THR A 80 8.08 37.44 -3.29
N ASN A 81 8.54 38.62 -2.87
CA ASN A 81 9.93 39.07 -2.98
C ASN A 81 10.79 38.73 -1.75
N THR A 82 10.25 38.02 -0.75
CA THR A 82 10.98 37.62 0.46
C THR A 82 10.99 36.10 0.62
N ALA A 83 11.90 35.59 1.46
CA ALA A 83 11.95 34.16 1.74
C ALA A 83 10.79 33.76 2.66
N LEU A 84 10.12 32.65 2.32
CA LEU A 84 9.09 32.03 3.14
C LEU A 84 9.71 30.98 4.05
N ARG A 85 9.42 31.08 5.35
CA ARG A 85 9.66 30.03 6.34
C ARG A 85 8.34 29.66 7.00
N ALA A 86 7.95 28.40 6.89
CA ALA A 86 6.67 27.93 7.41
C ALA A 86 6.77 26.51 7.97
N ARG A 87 5.91 26.17 8.93
CA ARG A 87 5.69 24.82 9.44
C ARG A 87 4.48 24.25 8.73
N ILE A 88 4.65 23.14 8.01
CA ILE A 88 3.55 22.38 7.41
C ILE A 88 3.30 21.17 8.29
N SER A 89 2.07 20.99 8.78
CA SER A 89 1.65 19.76 9.43
C SER A 89 0.52 19.07 8.68
N VAL A 90 0.60 17.73 8.64
CA VAL A 90 -0.33 16.86 7.94
C VAL A 90 -0.75 15.73 8.85
N GLN A 91 -2.05 15.47 8.91
CA GLN A 91 -2.63 14.35 9.63
C GLN A 91 -3.83 13.78 8.86
N VAL A 92 -3.93 12.46 8.75
CA VAL A 92 -5.16 11.77 8.36
C VAL A 92 -5.95 11.48 9.64
N GLN A 93 -6.98 12.27 9.92
CA GLN A 93 -7.64 12.31 11.22
C GLN A 93 -8.14 10.94 11.67
N GLY A 94 -7.66 10.50 12.83
CA GLY A 94 -8.01 9.21 13.41
C GLY A 94 -7.39 8.00 12.70
N TRP A 95 -6.52 8.19 11.71
CA TRP A 95 -5.84 7.12 10.97
C TRP A 95 -4.32 7.24 10.98
N SER A 96 -3.77 8.42 11.26
CA SER A 96 -2.33 8.66 11.37
C SER A 96 -1.98 9.58 12.54
N ASP A 97 -0.71 9.54 12.93
CA ASP A 97 -0.07 10.61 13.70
C ASP A 97 0.07 11.88 12.85
N GLU A 98 0.45 12.99 13.48
CA GLU A 98 0.83 14.22 12.78
C GLU A 98 2.27 14.10 12.28
N GLU A 99 2.49 14.37 10.99
CA GLU A 99 3.82 14.60 10.42
C GLU A 99 4.04 16.08 10.16
N ILE A 100 5.23 16.59 10.48
CA ILE A 100 5.60 17.99 10.33
C ILE A 100 6.83 18.12 9.44
N GLN A 101 6.80 19.03 8.48
CA GLN A 101 7.96 19.44 7.71
C GLN A 101 8.11 20.96 7.71
N LEU A 102 9.35 21.44 7.73
CA LEU A 102 9.65 22.86 7.61
C LEU A 102 9.83 23.23 6.15
N ALA A 103 9.06 24.22 5.72
CA ALA A 103 9.20 24.84 4.42
C ALA A 103 10.16 26.02 4.49
N GLN A 104 11.14 26.02 3.59
CA GLN A 104 12.07 27.12 3.40
C GLN A 104 12.20 27.37 1.90
N LEU A 105 11.57 28.44 1.42
CA LEU A 105 11.53 28.79 0.00
C LEU A 105 12.06 30.21 -0.20
N GLY A 106 12.93 30.38 -1.20
CA GLY A 106 13.32 31.71 -1.67
C GLY A 106 12.15 32.46 -2.32
N ALA A 107 12.36 33.74 -2.61
CA ALA A 107 11.45 34.56 -3.41
C ALA A 107 11.24 33.93 -4.79
N GLY A 108 10.01 33.87 -5.27
CA GLY A 108 9.62 33.28 -6.56
C GLY A 108 9.72 31.76 -6.65
N ALA A 109 10.15 31.06 -5.59
CA ALA A 109 10.37 29.61 -5.63
C ALA A 109 9.07 28.81 -5.38
N SER A 110 9.02 27.59 -5.91
CA SER A 110 7.98 26.60 -5.62
C SER A 110 8.60 25.26 -5.27
N LYS A 111 8.01 24.55 -4.30
CA LYS A 111 8.47 23.23 -3.86
C LYS A 111 7.31 22.37 -3.39
N THR A 112 7.35 21.09 -3.74
CA THR A 112 6.44 20.07 -3.22
C THR A 112 7.07 19.34 -2.04
N TYR A 113 6.30 19.22 -0.97
CA TYR A 113 6.63 18.48 0.25
C TYR A 113 5.77 17.22 0.30
N VAL A 114 6.40 16.08 0.49
CA VAL A 114 5.76 14.76 0.41
C VAL A 114 5.68 14.16 1.80
N PHE A 115 4.46 13.87 2.25
CA PHE A 115 4.12 13.36 3.57
C PHE A 115 3.63 11.93 3.49
N ALA A 116 4.05 11.13 4.47
CA ALA A 116 3.59 9.78 4.71
C ALA A 116 3.65 9.59 6.23
N PRO A 117 2.67 10.15 6.96
CA PRO A 117 2.68 10.12 8.43
C PRO A 117 2.68 8.67 8.91
N THR A 118 3.11 8.46 10.15
CA THR A 118 3.00 7.14 10.77
C THR A 118 1.51 6.79 10.92
N PHE A 119 1.10 5.63 10.41
CA PHE A 119 -0.31 5.21 10.45
C PHE A 119 -0.62 4.38 11.69
N LEU A 120 -1.81 4.60 12.24
CA LEU A 120 -2.30 3.92 13.44
C LEU A 120 -2.71 2.47 13.11
N PRO A 121 -2.72 1.54 14.08
CA PRO A 121 -3.04 0.12 13.83
C PRO A 121 -4.35 -0.12 13.06
N ARG A 122 -5.38 0.69 13.30
CA ARG A 122 -6.66 0.58 12.60
C ARG A 122 -6.56 0.75 11.08
N PHE A 123 -5.55 1.47 10.60
CA PHE A 123 -5.29 1.65 9.17
C PHE A 123 -4.94 0.32 8.49
N TYR A 124 -4.12 -0.50 9.15
CA TYR A 124 -3.72 -1.82 8.67
C TYR A 124 -4.77 -2.90 8.92
N ASN A 125 -5.70 -2.67 9.85
CA ASN A 125 -6.82 -3.57 10.16
C ASN A 125 -8.07 -3.30 9.31
N ASN A 126 -8.04 -2.25 8.50
CA ASN A 126 -9.20 -1.83 7.73
C ASN A 126 -9.46 -2.83 6.59
N GLN A 127 -10.60 -3.50 6.62
CA GLN A 127 -10.97 -4.49 5.58
C GLN A 127 -11.95 -3.94 4.54
N GLU A 128 -12.49 -2.75 4.79
CA GLU A 128 -13.53 -2.12 3.96
C GLU A 128 -13.11 -0.71 3.55
N ILE A 129 -13.79 -0.10 2.58
CA ILE A 129 -13.53 1.30 2.27
C ILE A 129 -14.04 2.18 3.42
N ALA A 130 -13.15 3.01 3.98
CA ALA A 130 -13.49 3.90 5.07
C ALA A 130 -13.28 5.37 4.67
N ALA A 131 -14.25 6.23 4.99
CA ALA A 131 -14.09 7.67 4.82
C ALA A 131 -13.11 8.23 5.87
N ALA A 132 -12.27 9.16 5.47
CA ALA A 132 -11.37 9.90 6.34
C ALA A 132 -11.20 11.34 5.88
N THR A 133 -10.58 12.16 6.72
CA THR A 133 -10.27 13.56 6.40
C THR A 133 -8.81 13.82 6.68
N THR A 134 -8.10 14.28 5.65
CA THR A 134 -6.74 14.80 5.78
C THR A 134 -6.83 16.27 6.17
N VAL A 135 -6.13 16.65 7.22
CA VAL A 135 -5.93 18.05 7.62
C VAL A 135 -4.53 18.47 7.23
N VAL A 136 -4.43 19.59 6.52
CA VAL A 136 -3.17 20.26 6.20
C VAL A 136 -3.20 21.64 6.81
N ASN A 137 -2.28 21.91 7.73
CA ASN A 137 -2.11 23.21 8.35
C ASN A 137 -0.72 23.75 8.02
N VAL A 138 -0.64 24.97 7.47
CA VAL A 138 0.61 25.70 7.30
C VAL A 138 0.57 26.91 8.21
N SER A 139 1.53 26.99 9.12
CA SER A 139 1.72 28.16 9.99
C SER A 139 3.06 28.84 9.71
N ASP A 140 3.18 30.10 10.06
CA ASP A 140 4.49 30.73 10.20
C ASP A 140 5.26 30.12 11.40
N MET A 141 6.47 30.63 11.64
CA MET A 141 7.29 30.19 12.77
C MET A 141 6.79 30.71 14.14
N GLY A 142 5.88 31.68 14.16
CA GLY A 142 5.20 32.19 15.36
C GLY A 142 3.92 31.43 15.72
N GLY A 143 3.47 30.49 14.87
CA GLY A 143 2.26 29.70 15.04
C GLY A 143 1.00 30.32 14.42
N GLN A 144 1.10 31.45 13.72
CA GLN A 144 -0.02 32.03 12.97
C GLN A 144 -0.31 31.16 11.75
N THR A 145 -1.56 30.69 11.62
CA THR A 145 -2.00 29.93 10.45
C THR A 145 -1.96 30.81 9.20
N LEU A 146 -1.20 30.36 8.21
CA LEU A 146 -1.13 30.94 6.87
C LEU A 146 -2.09 30.21 5.91
N TYR A 147 -2.33 28.92 6.14
CA TYR A 147 -3.21 28.09 5.33
C TYR A 147 -3.77 26.92 6.14
N LEU A 148 -5.05 26.63 5.95
CA LEU A 148 -5.70 25.45 6.53
C LEU A 148 -6.64 24.86 5.50
N GLN A 149 -6.48 23.57 5.20
CA GLN A 149 -7.38 22.84 4.32
C GLN A 149 -7.70 21.47 4.90
N THR A 150 -8.95 21.06 4.73
CA THR A 150 -9.40 19.68 4.92
C THR A 150 -9.65 19.05 3.56
N VAL A 151 -9.11 17.85 3.32
CA VAL A 151 -9.31 17.08 2.09
C VAL A 151 -9.99 15.76 2.44
N PRO A 152 -11.19 15.48 1.91
CA PRO A 152 -11.82 14.17 2.09
C PRO A 152 -11.04 13.11 1.33
N VAL A 153 -10.78 11.97 1.98
CA VAL A 153 -10.09 10.83 1.38
C VAL A 153 -10.81 9.53 1.72
N LYS A 154 -10.55 8.49 0.93
CA LYS A 154 -10.99 7.12 1.20
C LYS A 154 -9.79 6.27 1.58
N ILE A 155 -9.86 5.60 2.72
CA ILE A 155 -8.90 4.58 3.10
C ILE A 155 -9.36 3.26 2.48
N ARG A 156 -8.48 2.65 1.68
CA ARG A 156 -8.73 1.35 1.05
C ARG A 156 -8.59 0.22 2.05
N SER A 157 -9.09 -0.95 1.68
CA SER A 157 -8.82 -2.16 2.44
C SER A 157 -7.31 -2.42 2.48
N ALA A 158 -6.80 -2.93 3.59
CA ALA A 158 -5.43 -3.43 3.69
C ALA A 158 -5.19 -4.64 2.76
N GLU A 159 -6.27 -5.29 2.30
CA GLU A 159 -6.20 -6.38 1.32
C GLU A 159 -6.30 -5.88 -0.13
N ASP A 160 -6.43 -4.57 -0.39
CA ASP A 160 -6.49 -4.03 -1.75
C ASP A 160 -5.09 -3.77 -2.31
N MET A 161 -4.72 -4.52 -3.35
CA MET A 161 -3.53 -4.28 -4.14
C MET A 161 -3.90 -3.43 -5.37
N PHE A 162 -3.33 -2.24 -5.50
CA PHE A 162 -3.37 -1.46 -6.74
C PHE A 162 -2.18 -1.81 -7.62
N TRP A 163 -2.43 -2.46 -8.76
CA TRP A 163 -1.39 -2.87 -9.69
C TRP A 163 -0.86 -1.71 -10.53
N GLY A 164 -1.71 -0.71 -10.78
CA GLY A 164 -1.43 0.40 -11.70
C GLY A 164 -1.37 -0.05 -13.17
N SER A 165 -1.10 0.90 -14.07
CA SER A 165 -1.01 0.60 -15.49
C SER A 165 0.14 -0.38 -15.77
N LYS A 166 -0.14 -1.42 -16.55
CA LYS A 166 0.82 -2.48 -16.90
C LYS A 166 1.55 -3.06 -15.68
N PHE A 167 0.87 -3.15 -14.53
CA PHE A 167 1.41 -3.70 -13.28
C PHE A 167 2.69 -2.98 -12.78
N GLN A 168 2.82 -1.67 -13.02
CA GLN A 168 3.98 -0.89 -12.57
C GLN A 168 4.26 -1.00 -11.06
N PHE A 169 3.24 -1.32 -10.24
CA PHE A 169 3.37 -1.50 -8.79
C PHE A 169 3.48 -2.96 -8.35
N ALA A 170 3.69 -3.91 -9.28
CA ALA A 170 3.84 -5.33 -8.98
C ALA A 170 4.76 -5.65 -7.78
N PRO A 171 5.93 -5.00 -7.57
CA PRO A 171 6.79 -5.31 -6.43
C PRO A 171 6.13 -5.18 -5.06
N PHE A 172 5.07 -4.37 -4.93
CA PHE A 172 4.35 -4.17 -3.67
C PHE A 172 3.58 -5.40 -3.20
N ILE A 173 3.36 -6.39 -4.08
CA ILE A 173 2.76 -7.68 -3.69
C ILE A 173 3.56 -8.38 -2.59
N ALA A 174 4.86 -8.09 -2.47
CA ALA A 174 5.70 -8.62 -1.39
C ALA A 174 5.23 -8.19 0.01
N SER A 175 4.38 -7.18 0.13
CA SER A 175 3.79 -6.76 1.42
C SER A 175 2.74 -7.74 1.96
N TRP A 176 2.21 -8.62 1.11
CA TRP A 176 1.33 -9.73 1.49
C TRP A 176 2.10 -11.01 1.82
N ILE A 177 3.40 -11.05 1.54
CA ILE A 177 4.26 -12.19 1.86
C ILE A 177 4.73 -12.00 3.30
N THR A 178 4.13 -12.74 4.23
CA THR A 178 4.29 -12.58 5.67
C THR A 178 4.90 -13.84 6.28
N PRO A 179 6.25 -13.99 6.23
CA PRO A 179 6.90 -15.23 6.62
C PRO A 179 6.72 -15.56 8.10
N HIS A 180 6.67 -14.57 8.98
CA HIS A 180 6.59 -14.77 10.44
C HIS A 180 5.15 -14.83 10.99
N ASP A 181 4.18 -15.14 10.15
CA ASP A 181 2.78 -15.33 10.56
C ASP A 181 2.61 -16.68 11.29
N GLU A 182 1.89 -16.69 12.42
CA GLU A 182 1.60 -17.90 13.20
C GLU A 182 0.91 -19.02 12.39
N ARG A 183 0.06 -18.67 11.41
CA ARG A 183 -0.58 -19.64 10.50
C ARG A 183 0.40 -20.20 9.48
N VAL A 184 1.35 -19.39 9.01
CA VAL A 184 2.46 -19.86 8.15
C VAL A 184 3.32 -20.86 8.94
N GLU A 185 3.68 -20.51 10.17
CA GLU A 185 4.39 -21.40 11.11
C GLU A 185 3.62 -22.69 11.43
N GLU A 186 2.29 -22.62 11.55
CA GLU A 186 1.43 -23.80 11.72
C GLU A 186 1.54 -24.78 10.55
N ILE A 187 1.53 -24.27 9.31
CA ILE A 187 1.69 -25.11 8.13
C ILE A 187 3.09 -25.71 8.06
N LEU A 188 4.15 -24.94 8.36
CA LEU A 188 5.52 -25.48 8.38
C LEU A 188 5.69 -26.58 9.43
N ARG A 189 5.07 -26.42 10.61
CA ARG A 189 5.03 -27.48 11.64
C ARG A 189 4.33 -28.76 11.17
N LYS A 190 3.32 -28.67 10.30
CA LYS A 190 2.68 -29.85 9.67
C LYS A 190 3.55 -30.42 8.55
N ALA A 191 4.10 -29.56 7.70
CA ALA A 191 4.91 -29.94 6.56
C ALA A 191 6.16 -30.73 6.94
N LYS A 192 6.84 -30.36 8.03
CA LYS A 192 8.04 -31.09 8.49
C LYS A 192 7.74 -32.55 8.84
N GLU A 193 6.51 -32.91 9.19
CA GLU A 193 6.13 -34.29 9.50
C GLU A 193 6.16 -35.21 8.27
N PHE A 194 6.13 -34.64 7.07
CA PHE A 194 6.30 -35.39 5.81
C PHE A 194 7.76 -35.50 5.36
N MET A 195 8.70 -34.94 6.12
CA MET A 195 10.12 -34.93 5.79
C MET A 195 10.93 -35.90 6.67
N PRO A 196 11.99 -36.52 6.12
CA PRO A 196 12.94 -37.28 6.92
C PRO A 196 13.51 -36.45 8.08
N GLY A 197 13.53 -37.02 9.28
CA GLY A 197 14.07 -36.35 10.47
C GLY A 197 13.20 -35.20 11.00
N ARG A 198 11.96 -35.04 10.51
CA ARG A 198 10.99 -34.02 10.97
C ARG A 198 11.55 -32.59 10.90
N ARG A 199 12.27 -32.29 9.82
CA ARG A 199 12.94 -31.00 9.60
C ARG A 199 12.63 -30.41 8.22
N LEU A 200 12.59 -29.09 8.15
CA LEU A 200 12.54 -28.27 6.93
C LEU A 200 13.73 -27.31 6.99
N PRO A 201 14.91 -27.71 6.50
CA PRO A 201 16.11 -26.90 6.65
C PRO A 201 16.21 -25.72 5.67
N GLY A 202 15.40 -25.66 4.62
CA GLY A 202 15.54 -24.68 3.55
C GLY A 202 16.87 -24.84 2.80
N TYR A 203 17.61 -23.74 2.63
CA TYR A 203 18.94 -23.78 2.02
C TYR A 203 20.03 -24.18 3.03
N GLU A 204 20.71 -25.29 2.75
CA GLU A 204 21.81 -25.82 3.56
C GLU A 204 23.17 -25.51 2.88
N PRO A 205 24.07 -24.70 3.49
CA PRO A 205 25.36 -24.32 2.88
C PRO A 205 26.28 -25.48 2.51
N GLU A 206 26.16 -26.60 3.22
CA GLU A 206 26.95 -27.82 3.03
C GLU A 206 26.47 -28.68 1.84
N LYS A 207 25.28 -28.41 1.29
CA LYS A 207 24.77 -29.14 0.13
C LYS A 207 25.33 -28.58 -1.17
N ASP A 208 25.70 -29.47 -2.07
CA ASP A 208 25.96 -29.10 -3.45
C ASP A 208 24.66 -28.70 -4.18
N ALA A 209 24.80 -28.12 -5.38
CA ALA A 209 23.66 -27.58 -6.12
C ALA A 209 22.59 -28.66 -6.45
N VAL A 210 23.02 -29.90 -6.71
CA VAL A 210 22.11 -31.00 -7.07
C VAL A 210 21.36 -31.51 -5.83
N GLY A 211 22.06 -31.70 -4.72
CA GLY A 211 21.48 -32.11 -3.45
C GLY A 211 20.54 -31.05 -2.88
N GLN A 212 20.86 -29.77 -3.05
CA GLN A 212 19.98 -28.67 -2.66
C GLN A 212 18.75 -28.60 -3.56
N GLU A 213 18.89 -28.78 -4.88
CA GLU A 213 17.75 -28.87 -5.81
C GLU A 213 16.81 -30.00 -5.38
N GLN A 214 17.31 -31.20 -5.11
CA GLN A 214 16.49 -32.32 -4.60
C GLN A 214 15.80 -32.02 -3.26
N MET A 215 16.49 -31.34 -2.34
CA MET A 215 15.90 -30.93 -1.06
C MET A 215 14.76 -29.93 -1.27
N THR A 216 14.97 -28.90 -2.09
CA THR A 216 13.94 -27.89 -2.43
C THR A 216 12.68 -28.54 -2.99
N TYR A 217 12.79 -29.53 -3.89
CA TYR A 217 11.64 -30.27 -4.39
C TYR A 217 10.94 -31.08 -3.30
N SER A 218 11.70 -31.67 -2.37
CA SER A 218 11.15 -32.47 -1.27
C SER A 218 10.40 -31.60 -0.26
N GLU A 219 10.96 -30.46 0.13
CA GLU A 219 10.32 -29.48 1.02
C GLU A 219 9.07 -28.87 0.38
N ALA A 220 9.14 -28.50 -0.91
CA ALA A 220 7.99 -28.01 -1.65
C ALA A 220 6.85 -29.04 -1.70
N ARG A 221 7.17 -30.33 -1.91
CA ARG A 221 6.17 -31.42 -1.86
C ARG A 221 5.56 -31.56 -0.46
N ALA A 222 6.38 -31.48 0.59
CA ALA A 222 5.91 -31.57 1.97
C ALA A 222 4.98 -30.40 2.35
N ILE A 223 5.33 -29.18 1.93
CA ILE A 223 4.50 -27.99 2.08
C ILE A 223 3.18 -28.14 1.32
N TYR A 224 3.23 -28.56 0.06
CA TYR A 224 2.04 -28.78 -0.77
C TYR A 224 1.09 -29.78 -0.10
N ARG A 225 1.64 -30.90 0.40
CA ARG A 225 0.86 -31.90 1.14
C ARG A 225 0.26 -31.36 2.43
N ALA A 226 1.00 -30.57 3.21
CA ALA A 226 0.47 -29.96 4.43
C ALA A 226 -0.70 -29.00 4.16
N LEU A 227 -0.64 -28.26 3.05
CA LEU A 227 -1.74 -27.40 2.61
C LEU A 227 -2.96 -28.20 2.14
N GLN A 228 -2.74 -29.33 1.46
CA GLN A 228 -3.81 -30.28 1.11
C GLN A 228 -4.48 -30.88 2.35
N ASP A 229 -3.69 -31.37 3.30
CA ASP A 229 -4.20 -31.94 4.56
C ASP A 229 -4.91 -30.88 5.43
N ALA A 230 -4.55 -29.60 5.28
CA ALA A 230 -5.26 -28.47 5.90
C ALA A 230 -6.55 -28.08 5.17
N GLY A 231 -6.86 -28.68 4.01
CA GLY A 231 -8.10 -28.45 3.25
C GLY A 231 -8.08 -27.20 2.36
N VAL A 232 -6.92 -26.60 2.11
CA VAL A 232 -6.83 -25.38 1.28
C VAL A 232 -7.29 -25.65 -0.14
N SER A 233 -8.28 -24.88 -0.59
CA SER A 233 -8.91 -25.04 -1.91
C SER A 233 -9.17 -23.71 -2.61
N TYR A 234 -9.48 -23.78 -3.90
CA TYR A 234 -9.63 -22.57 -4.72
C TYR A 234 -10.98 -21.89 -4.52
N VAL A 235 -10.93 -20.61 -4.15
CA VAL A 235 -12.11 -19.73 -4.11
C VAL A 235 -11.75 -18.39 -4.72
N LYS A 236 -12.41 -18.02 -5.82
CA LYS A 236 -12.19 -16.73 -6.47
C LYS A 236 -12.81 -15.60 -5.64
N SER A 237 -12.01 -14.91 -4.84
CA SER A 237 -12.40 -13.75 -4.03
C SER A 237 -11.53 -12.51 -4.32
N SER A 238 -11.26 -12.27 -5.61
CA SER A 238 -10.41 -11.17 -6.08
C SER A 238 -11.12 -9.82 -6.21
N MET A 239 -12.44 -9.77 -6.01
CA MET A 239 -13.23 -8.56 -6.17
C MET A 239 -12.81 -7.48 -5.16
N THR A 240 -12.66 -6.25 -5.64
CA THR A 240 -12.40 -5.05 -4.86
C THR A 240 -13.44 -3.97 -5.18
N LEU A 241 -13.65 -3.03 -4.25
CA LEU A 241 -14.66 -1.97 -4.36
C LEU A 241 -14.01 -0.62 -4.74
N GLY A 242 -14.76 0.48 -4.73
CA GLY A 242 -14.23 1.84 -4.89
C GLY A 242 -13.69 2.17 -6.28
N GLY A 243 -12.74 3.11 -6.36
CA GLY A 243 -12.07 3.49 -7.61
C GLY A 243 -11.11 2.41 -8.12
N HIS A 244 -10.71 2.53 -9.39
CA HIS A 244 -9.67 1.72 -10.02
C HIS A 244 -9.87 0.19 -9.98
N GLN A 245 -11.11 -0.30 -10.07
CA GLN A 245 -11.42 -1.74 -10.02
C GLN A 245 -10.70 -2.55 -11.11
N ASP A 246 -10.53 -1.99 -12.31
CA ASP A 246 -9.84 -2.66 -13.42
C ASP A 246 -8.30 -2.72 -13.24
N ALA A 247 -7.77 -1.99 -12.27
CA ALA A 247 -6.34 -1.89 -11.96
C ALA A 247 -6.02 -2.31 -10.52
N SER A 248 -6.99 -2.89 -9.81
CA SER A 248 -6.87 -3.31 -8.42
C SER A 248 -7.41 -4.72 -8.24
N GLU A 249 -6.89 -5.44 -7.26
CA GLU A 249 -7.36 -6.76 -6.88
C GLU A 249 -7.32 -6.89 -5.37
N ARG A 250 -8.34 -7.55 -4.81
CA ARG A 250 -8.25 -8.00 -3.43
C ARG A 250 -7.32 -9.21 -3.34
N VAL A 251 -6.26 -9.07 -2.56
CA VAL A 251 -5.33 -10.14 -2.20
C VAL A 251 -5.50 -10.43 -0.70
N ARG A 252 -5.93 -11.64 -0.36
CA ARG A 252 -6.05 -12.05 1.04
C ARG A 252 -4.69 -12.27 1.65
N MET A 253 -4.55 -11.88 2.91
CA MET A 253 -3.36 -12.22 3.70
C MET A 253 -3.26 -13.75 3.90
N PRO A 254 -2.04 -14.32 3.98
CA PRO A 254 -1.86 -15.75 4.25
C PRO A 254 -2.67 -16.26 5.46
N GLU A 255 -2.75 -15.49 6.54
CA GLU A 255 -3.59 -15.79 7.71
C GLU A 255 -5.06 -16.02 7.34
N SER A 256 -5.66 -15.10 6.60
CA SER A 256 -7.07 -15.18 6.18
C SER A 256 -7.29 -16.41 5.30
N SER A 257 -6.41 -16.62 4.32
CA SER A 257 -6.50 -17.75 3.38
C SER A 257 -6.35 -19.11 4.09
N LEU A 258 -5.46 -19.20 5.08
CA LEU A 258 -5.23 -20.42 5.87
C LEU A 258 -6.33 -20.67 6.89
N ARG A 259 -6.84 -19.61 7.56
CA ARG A 259 -7.98 -19.71 8.48
C ARG A 259 -9.24 -20.19 7.77
N ASP A 260 -9.51 -19.63 6.60
CA ASP A 260 -10.75 -19.88 5.84
C ASP A 260 -10.60 -21.02 4.83
N VAL A 261 -9.42 -21.66 4.78
CA VAL A 261 -9.04 -22.76 3.86
C VAL A 261 -9.37 -22.48 2.39
N SER A 262 -9.23 -21.22 2.00
CA SER A 262 -9.74 -20.67 0.74
C SER A 262 -8.75 -19.65 0.18
N ALA A 263 -8.24 -19.90 -1.03
CA ALA A 263 -7.30 -19.02 -1.72
C ALA A 263 -7.62 -18.93 -3.22
N ASN A 264 -7.60 -17.75 -3.81
CA ASN A 264 -7.48 -17.61 -5.28
C ASN A 264 -6.01 -17.84 -5.73
N CYS A 265 -5.70 -17.58 -7.01
CA CYS A 265 -4.34 -17.78 -7.53
C CYS A 265 -3.31 -16.90 -6.79
N ILE A 266 -3.54 -15.59 -6.69
CA ILE A 266 -2.59 -14.67 -6.06
C ILE A 266 -2.53 -14.82 -4.53
N ASP A 267 -3.65 -15.11 -3.87
CA ASP A 267 -3.72 -15.47 -2.45
C ASP A 267 -2.82 -16.69 -2.16
N GLY A 268 -2.93 -17.72 -3.02
CA GLY A 268 -2.11 -18.91 -2.95
C GLY A 268 -0.63 -18.58 -3.15
N VAL A 269 -0.32 -17.73 -4.13
CA VAL A 269 1.07 -17.34 -4.41
C VAL A 269 1.73 -16.64 -3.23
N VAL A 270 1.08 -15.66 -2.60
CA VAL A 270 1.67 -14.95 -1.44
C VAL A 270 1.78 -15.87 -0.22
N MET A 271 0.85 -16.82 -0.05
CA MET A 271 0.91 -17.84 1.00
C MET A 271 2.08 -18.81 0.81
N TYR A 272 2.26 -19.39 -0.38
CA TYR A 272 3.41 -20.25 -0.68
C TYR A 272 4.74 -19.48 -0.58
N ALA A 273 4.79 -18.25 -1.09
CA ALA A 273 5.98 -17.43 -0.98
C ALA A 273 6.33 -17.14 0.49
N SER A 274 5.34 -16.97 1.37
CA SER A 274 5.56 -16.76 2.81
C SER A 274 6.18 -18.00 3.46
N LEU A 275 5.72 -19.20 3.07
CA LEU A 275 6.26 -20.47 3.55
C LEU A 275 7.72 -20.66 3.12
N PHE A 276 8.04 -20.36 1.85
CA PHE A 276 9.42 -20.45 1.35
C PHE A 276 10.34 -19.38 1.94
N GLU A 277 9.89 -18.14 2.06
CA GLU A 277 10.69 -17.05 2.65
C GLU A 277 10.99 -17.32 4.13
N ASN A 278 10.04 -17.90 4.88
CA ASN A 278 10.27 -18.29 6.28
C ASN A 278 11.42 -19.31 6.41
N LEU A 279 11.50 -20.28 5.50
CA LEU A 279 12.59 -21.26 5.45
C LEU A 279 13.92 -20.68 4.92
N GLY A 280 14.01 -19.36 4.71
CA GLY A 280 15.21 -18.71 4.18
C GLY A 280 15.47 -19.02 2.70
N MET A 281 14.46 -19.52 1.97
CA MET A 281 14.56 -19.77 0.54
C MET A 281 14.25 -18.49 -0.25
N GLU A 282 14.50 -18.51 -1.55
CA GLU A 282 14.32 -17.35 -2.44
C GLU A 282 13.07 -17.50 -3.33
N PRO A 283 11.87 -17.14 -2.83
CA PRO A 283 10.65 -17.17 -3.63
C PRO A 283 10.57 -16.01 -4.63
N VAL A 284 9.80 -16.24 -5.68
CA VAL A 284 9.41 -15.25 -6.69
C VAL A 284 7.91 -15.34 -6.95
N VAL A 285 7.30 -14.20 -7.22
CA VAL A 285 5.92 -14.12 -7.71
C VAL A 285 5.98 -13.89 -9.22
N LEU A 286 5.37 -14.77 -10.01
CA LEU A 286 5.26 -14.60 -11.45
C LEU A 286 3.84 -14.19 -11.79
N LEU A 287 3.66 -12.92 -12.15
CA LEU A 287 2.40 -12.32 -12.55
C LEU A 287 2.25 -12.34 -14.06
N LEU A 288 1.04 -12.61 -14.51
CA LEU A 288 0.62 -12.56 -15.91
C LEU A 288 -0.86 -12.14 -15.96
N PRO A 289 -1.36 -11.65 -17.09
CA PRO A 289 -2.77 -11.27 -17.20
C PRO A 289 -3.72 -12.40 -16.77
N GLY A 290 -4.46 -12.18 -15.68
CA GLY A 290 -5.48 -13.10 -15.18
C GLY A 290 -4.97 -14.30 -14.37
N HIS A 291 -3.66 -14.44 -14.14
CA HIS A 291 -3.11 -15.57 -13.38
C HIS A 291 -1.79 -15.24 -12.68
N ALA A 292 -1.40 -16.09 -11.72
CA ALA A 292 -0.13 -15.96 -11.02
C ALA A 292 0.44 -17.34 -10.64
N TYR A 293 1.76 -17.47 -10.70
CA TYR A 293 2.49 -18.61 -10.17
C TYR A 293 3.42 -18.18 -9.04
N VAL A 294 3.67 -19.09 -8.11
CA VAL A 294 4.79 -18.97 -7.19
C VAL A 294 5.96 -19.75 -7.77
N GLY A 295 7.15 -19.16 -7.69
CA GLY A 295 8.40 -19.86 -7.93
C GLY A 295 9.25 -19.85 -6.67
N VAL A 296 10.13 -20.84 -6.52
CA VAL A 296 11.22 -20.80 -5.55
C VAL A 296 12.50 -21.22 -6.25
N ARG A 297 13.59 -20.49 -6.01
CA ARG A 297 14.88 -20.85 -6.60
C ARG A 297 15.30 -22.22 -6.08
N VAL A 298 15.75 -23.13 -6.96
CA VAL A 298 16.01 -24.52 -6.55
C VAL A 298 17.24 -24.68 -5.66
N SER A 299 18.18 -23.74 -5.75
CA SER A 299 19.36 -23.64 -4.89
C SER A 299 19.90 -22.21 -4.92
N PRO A 300 20.67 -21.77 -3.90
CA PRO A 300 21.26 -20.45 -3.88
C PRO A 300 22.01 -20.13 -5.18
N LYS A 301 21.76 -18.95 -5.75
CA LYS A 301 22.39 -18.47 -7.01
C LYS A 301 22.07 -19.27 -8.29
N SER A 302 21.23 -20.30 -8.24
CA SER A 302 20.79 -21.04 -9.44
C SER A 302 19.81 -20.24 -10.28
N ASP A 303 19.94 -20.20 -11.60
CA ASP A 303 18.94 -19.56 -12.48
C ASP A 303 17.65 -20.37 -12.65
N LYS A 304 17.60 -21.59 -12.08
CA LYS A 304 16.42 -22.45 -12.12
C LYS A 304 15.46 -22.17 -10.98
N TYR A 305 14.17 -22.23 -11.31
CA TYR A 305 13.08 -22.10 -10.35
C TYR A 305 12.17 -23.32 -10.44
N LEU A 306 11.70 -23.76 -9.28
CA LEU A 306 10.55 -24.65 -9.16
C LEU A 306 9.29 -23.78 -9.11
N TYR A 307 8.46 -23.86 -10.16
CA TYR A 307 7.17 -23.17 -10.19
C TYR A 307 6.03 -24.10 -9.76
N ILE A 308 5.06 -23.55 -9.04
CA ILE A 308 3.91 -24.29 -8.50
C ILE A 308 2.63 -23.60 -8.95
N GLU A 309 1.69 -24.38 -9.49
CA GLU A 309 0.33 -23.94 -9.79
C GLU A 309 -0.50 -24.03 -8.52
N THR A 310 -0.65 -22.91 -7.82
CA THR A 310 -1.28 -22.85 -6.49
C THR A 310 -2.79 -23.05 -6.59
N ALA A 311 -3.41 -22.69 -7.72
CA ALA A 311 -4.86 -22.73 -7.89
C ALA A 311 -5.44 -24.15 -7.92
N ILE A 312 -4.60 -25.18 -8.07
CA ILE A 312 -5.03 -26.58 -8.09
C ILE A 312 -4.59 -27.37 -6.85
N THR A 313 -4.03 -26.70 -5.83
CA THR A 313 -3.52 -27.34 -4.59
C THR A 313 -4.54 -28.33 -4.01
N GLY A 314 -5.80 -27.93 -3.81
CA GLY A 314 -6.81 -28.78 -3.19
C GLY A 314 -7.34 -29.94 -4.04
N ARG A 315 -6.90 -30.13 -5.29
CA ARG A 315 -7.49 -31.14 -6.20
C ARG A 315 -6.52 -31.90 -7.11
N ALA A 316 -5.23 -31.59 -7.09
CA ALA A 316 -4.23 -32.21 -7.94
C ALA A 316 -3.06 -32.76 -7.13
N SER A 317 -2.23 -33.62 -7.71
CA SER A 317 -0.96 -34.00 -7.08
C SER A 317 0.06 -32.86 -7.15
N PHE A 318 1.10 -32.93 -6.32
CA PHE A 318 2.22 -32.00 -6.40
C PHE A 318 2.89 -32.06 -7.79
N GLU A 319 3.08 -33.28 -8.31
CA GLU A 319 3.64 -33.53 -9.64
C GLU A 319 2.80 -32.88 -10.75
N ASP A 320 1.47 -32.99 -10.67
CA ASP A 320 0.57 -32.34 -11.63
C ASP A 320 0.62 -30.81 -11.52
N SER A 321 0.74 -30.27 -10.31
CA SER A 321 0.88 -28.82 -10.06
C SER A 321 2.14 -28.25 -10.69
N ILE A 322 3.30 -28.86 -10.44
CA ILE A 322 4.58 -28.39 -11.00
C ILE A 322 4.63 -28.60 -12.52
N ALA A 323 4.02 -29.68 -13.05
CA ALA A 323 3.94 -29.91 -14.49
C ALA A 323 3.00 -28.90 -15.16
N SER A 324 1.89 -28.53 -14.51
CA SER A 324 0.98 -27.47 -14.98
C SER A 324 1.69 -26.12 -15.03
N ALA A 325 2.36 -25.75 -13.95
CA ALA A 325 3.13 -24.52 -13.89
C ALA A 325 4.26 -24.49 -14.93
N ALA A 326 5.02 -25.57 -15.09
CA ALA A 326 6.09 -25.65 -16.09
C ALA A 326 5.57 -25.44 -17.52
N ARG A 327 4.45 -26.07 -17.89
CA ARG A 327 3.80 -25.85 -19.20
C ARG A 327 3.33 -24.40 -19.35
N GLY A 328 2.69 -23.85 -18.32
CA GLY A 328 2.23 -22.47 -18.28
C GLY A 328 3.38 -21.49 -18.51
N VAL A 329 4.43 -21.57 -17.68
CA VAL A 329 5.61 -20.71 -17.76
C VAL A 329 6.35 -20.85 -19.09
N ALA A 330 6.51 -22.07 -19.62
CA ALA A 330 7.17 -22.28 -20.91
C ALA A 330 6.40 -21.67 -22.10
N SER A 331 5.09 -21.44 -21.95
CA SER A 331 4.27 -20.79 -22.99
C SER A 331 4.32 -19.26 -22.95
N LEU A 332 4.88 -18.66 -21.89
CA LEU A 332 4.90 -17.22 -21.70
C LEU A 332 5.95 -16.52 -22.57
N LYS A 333 5.58 -15.38 -23.12
CA LYS A 333 6.52 -14.45 -23.75
C LYS A 333 7.02 -13.47 -22.69
N SER A 334 8.27 -13.02 -22.81
CA SER A 334 8.88 -12.14 -21.81
C SER A 334 8.12 -10.84 -21.56
N ASN A 335 7.37 -10.31 -22.54
CA ASN A 335 6.59 -9.09 -22.40
C ASN A 335 5.21 -9.29 -21.73
N ASP A 336 4.80 -10.54 -21.54
CA ASP A 336 3.48 -10.91 -20.99
C ASP A 336 3.56 -11.36 -19.53
N GLN A 337 4.73 -11.20 -18.90
CA GLN A 337 4.97 -11.62 -17.52
C GLN A 337 5.78 -10.60 -16.73
N ILE A 338 5.54 -10.56 -15.43
CA ILE A 338 6.35 -9.81 -14.47
C ILE A 338 6.75 -10.76 -13.37
N ARG A 339 8.06 -10.92 -13.19
CA ARG A 339 8.63 -11.69 -12.08
C ARG A 339 9.06 -10.73 -10.99
N VAL A 340 8.43 -10.82 -9.83
CA VAL A 340 8.83 -10.10 -8.62
C VAL A 340 9.71 -11.02 -7.77
N SER A 341 10.97 -10.66 -7.61
CA SER A 341 11.86 -11.28 -6.62
C SER A 341 11.50 -10.74 -5.23
N VAL A 342 11.22 -11.64 -4.28
CA VAL A 342 10.89 -11.24 -2.91
C VAL A 342 12.12 -10.62 -2.25
N ALA A 343 13.31 -11.19 -2.45
CA ALA A 343 14.57 -10.64 -1.95
C ALA A 343 14.86 -9.21 -2.48
N ASP A 344 14.59 -8.98 -3.78
CA ASP A 344 14.77 -7.65 -4.38
C ASP A 344 13.76 -6.66 -3.77
N ALA A 345 12.50 -7.08 -3.57
CA ALA A 345 11.48 -6.27 -2.93
C ALA A 345 11.87 -5.89 -1.48
N ARG A 346 12.44 -6.83 -0.71
CA ARG A 346 12.99 -6.53 0.63
C ARG A 346 14.12 -5.51 0.57
N THR A 347 15.03 -5.65 -0.39
CA THR A 347 16.14 -4.69 -0.61
C THR A 347 15.62 -3.29 -0.94
N MET A 348 14.49 -3.19 -1.65
CA MET A 348 13.81 -1.91 -1.91
C MET A 348 13.08 -1.34 -0.68
N GLY A 349 13.00 -2.09 0.42
CA GLY A 349 12.28 -1.74 1.65
C GLY A 349 10.77 -1.99 1.57
N ILE A 350 10.34 -2.94 0.73
CA ILE A 350 8.95 -3.42 0.72
C ILE A 350 8.85 -4.56 1.73
N PHE A 351 8.24 -4.27 2.87
CA PHE A 351 8.08 -5.20 3.99
C PHE A 351 6.60 -5.55 4.19
N PRO A 352 6.30 -6.65 4.92
CA PRO A 352 4.94 -6.93 5.37
C PRO A 352 4.27 -5.70 5.99
N MET A 353 2.99 -5.51 5.71
CA MET A 353 2.21 -4.51 6.45
C MET A 353 2.09 -4.92 7.93
N PRO A 354 2.19 -3.97 8.88
CA PRO A 354 2.02 -4.25 10.29
C PRO A 354 0.72 -4.99 10.56
N ARG A 355 0.81 -6.04 11.38
CA ARG A 355 -0.36 -6.68 11.96
C ARG A 355 -0.58 -6.20 13.38
N PRO A 356 -1.82 -6.19 13.87
CA PRO A 356 -2.06 -5.97 15.27
C PRO A 356 -1.48 -7.15 16.04
N ILE A 357 -0.80 -6.86 17.15
CA ILE A 357 -0.61 -7.86 18.19
C ILE A 357 -2.01 -8.15 18.71
N VAL A 358 -2.59 -9.29 18.33
CA VAL A 358 -3.70 -9.84 19.09
C VAL A 358 -3.07 -10.18 20.44
N GLN A 359 -3.32 -9.37 21.47
CA GLN A 359 -3.09 -9.84 22.82
C GLN A 359 -3.90 -11.13 22.93
N SER A 360 -3.21 -12.27 22.96
CA SER A 360 -3.84 -13.53 23.28
C SER A 360 -4.60 -13.30 24.57
N ALA A 361 -5.92 -13.50 24.53
CA ALA A 361 -6.70 -13.46 25.74
C ALA A 361 -6.01 -14.40 26.75
N PRO A 362 -5.82 -13.97 28.01
CA PRO A 362 -5.19 -14.82 29.01
C PRO A 362 -5.85 -16.20 28.97
N SER A 363 -5.04 -17.26 28.86
CA SER A 363 -5.55 -18.63 28.90
C SER A 363 -6.45 -18.76 30.13
N SER A 364 -7.56 -19.50 30.00
CA SER A 364 -8.54 -19.69 31.09
C SER A 364 -7.91 -20.25 32.38
N GLU A 365 -6.70 -20.81 32.30
CA GLU A 365 -5.90 -21.23 33.46
C GLU A 365 -5.44 -20.05 34.33
N SER A 366 -5.11 -18.89 33.73
CA SER A 366 -4.64 -17.71 34.46
C SER A 366 -5.75 -16.98 35.23
N VAL A 367 -7.00 -17.09 34.77
CA VAL A 367 -8.18 -16.53 35.46
C VAL A 367 -8.55 -17.37 36.69
N SER A 368 -8.33 -18.69 36.65
CA SER A 368 -8.59 -19.57 37.80
C SER A 368 -7.59 -19.37 38.94
N ALA A 369 -6.31 -19.13 38.63
CA ALA A 369 -5.28 -18.88 39.63
C ALA A 369 -5.47 -17.54 40.37
N ALA A 370 -5.98 -16.52 39.67
CA ALA A 370 -6.26 -15.21 40.29
C ALA A 370 -7.49 -15.23 41.21
N LEU A 371 -8.50 -16.08 40.93
CA LEU A 371 -9.69 -16.21 41.77
C LEU A 371 -9.44 -17.03 43.05
N GLN A 372 -8.45 -17.93 43.06
CA GLN A 372 -8.13 -18.76 44.23
C GLN A 372 -7.29 -18.04 45.29
N LEU A 373 -6.68 -16.89 44.98
CA LEU A 373 -5.85 -16.13 45.91
C LEU A 373 -6.58 -14.99 46.65
N GLN A 374 -7.91 -14.85 46.47
CA GLN A 374 -8.70 -13.76 47.04
C GLN A 374 -9.78 -14.16 48.06
N ILE A 375 -9.72 -15.37 48.65
CA ILE A 375 -10.61 -15.70 49.77
C ILE A 375 -9.84 -15.55 51.10
N PRO A 376 -10.09 -14.50 51.90
CA PRO A 376 -9.63 -14.47 53.28
C PRO A 376 -10.44 -15.48 54.09
N ALA A 377 -9.76 -16.41 54.76
CA ALA A 377 -10.38 -17.29 55.73
C ALA A 377 -10.85 -16.48 56.95
N THR A 378 -12.17 -16.27 57.06
CA THR A 378 -12.83 -15.75 58.26
C THR A 378 -13.39 -16.90 59.11
N HIS A 379 -12.87 -16.99 60.34
CA HIS A 379 -13.46 -17.45 61.61
C HIS A 379 -14.44 -18.65 61.63
N GLN A 380 -14.11 -19.72 62.36
CA GLN A 380 -14.32 -19.90 63.81
C GLN A 380 -13.59 -21.14 64.32
#